data_AF-A0A4Q6AFE0-F1
#
_entry.id   AF-A0A4Q6AFE0-F1
#
_cell.length_a   1.000
_cell.length_b   1.000
_cell.length_c   1.000
_cell.angle_alpha   90.00
_cell.angle_beta   90.00
_cell.angle_gamma   90.00
#
_symmetry.space_group_name_H-M   'P 1'
#
loop_
_entity.id
_entity.type
_entity.pdbx_description
1 polymer ?
#
loop_
_entity_poly.entity_id
_entity_poly.type
_entity_poly.pdbx_seq_one_letter_code
_entity_poly.pdbx_strand_id
1 'polypeptide(L)'
;MTCAVMSRRHVFLITPKLYSLKSLDHGLKRFNRPILPLDMAASFCLGSPTTLTSKICRKCLNMSISFGYDKFLDNKGYPAITPPWGTLTAIDMNTGKHLWNRVLGEFKELSRKGIAPTGTENYGGPTVTAGGLLFIAATKDGMFRAFDKNTGKLLWETELPAAGYATPSTYEVNGKQYVVVACGGGKLGTKKGDSYVAFAL
;
A
#
# COMPACT_ATOMS: atom_id res chain seq x y z
N MET A 1 2.39 2.45 5.76
CA MET A 1 3.86 2.31 5.67
C MET A 1 4.37 3.55 4.96
N THR A 2 5.13 4.39 5.65
CA THR A 2 5.76 5.59 5.06
C THR A 2 7.07 5.13 4.43
N CYS A 3 7.29 5.40 3.15
CA CYS A 3 8.58 5.17 2.51
C CYS A 3 9.33 6.51 2.40
N ALA A 4 10.64 6.47 2.61
CA ALA A 4 11.49 7.65 2.67
C ALA A 4 12.75 7.42 1.83
N VAL A 5 13.18 8.45 1.11
CA VAL A 5 14.51 8.48 0.48
C VAL A 5 15.24 9.75 0.89
N MET A 6 16.54 9.61 1.14
CA MET A 6 17.39 10.71 1.58
C MET A 6 18.28 11.18 0.43
N SER A 7 18.38 12.49 0.26
CA SER A 7 19.29 13.15 -0.68
C SER A 7 20.02 14.28 0.04
N ARG A 8 21.23 14.00 0.56
CA ARG A 8 22.11 14.90 1.33
C ARG A 8 21.42 15.65 2.49
N ARG A 9 20.62 16.67 2.18
CA ARG A 9 19.90 17.54 3.14
C ARG A 9 18.38 17.40 3.10
N HIS A 10 17.85 16.66 2.14
CA HIS A 10 16.41 16.49 1.96
C HIS A 10 16.00 15.05 2.22
N VAL A 11 14.86 14.86 2.88
CA VAL A 11 14.15 13.59 2.88
C VAL A 11 12.82 13.79 2.16
N PHE A 12 12.52 12.86 1.25
CA PHE A 12 11.25 12.83 0.54
C PHE A 12 10.41 11.70 1.11
N LEU A 13 9.23 12.07 1.63
CA LEU A 13 8.28 11.16 2.26
C LEU A 13 7.03 11.03 1.41
N ILE A 14 6.61 9.79 1.24
CA ILE A 14 5.25 9.48 0.81
C ILE A 14 4.41 9.33 2.08
N THR A 15 3.46 10.24 2.27
CA THR A 15 2.59 10.26 3.44
C THR A 15 1.19 9.80 3.04
N PRO A 16 0.87 8.49 3.21
CA PRO A 16 -0.50 8.03 3.10
C PRO A 16 -1.29 8.57 4.29
N LYS A 17 -2.46 9.15 4.04
CA LYS A 17 -3.35 9.54 5.13
C LYS A 17 -3.91 8.26 5.75
N LEU A 18 -3.78 8.09 7.07
CA LEU A 18 -4.17 6.85 7.75
C LEU A 18 -5.69 6.76 7.91
N TYR A 19 -6.27 5.64 7.50
CA TYR A 19 -7.70 5.29 7.67
C TYR A 19 -7.87 3.81 8.04
N SER A 20 -6.94 3.28 8.85
CA SER A 20 -7.05 1.91 9.37
C SER A 20 -7.78 1.91 10.71
N LEU A 21 -8.71 0.99 10.86
CA LEU A 21 -9.20 0.58 12.17
C LEU A 21 -8.19 -0.44 12.73
N LYS A 22 -7.58 -0.13 13.88
CA LYS A 22 -7.00 -1.19 14.70
C LYS A 22 -8.17 -2.00 15.24
N SER A 23 -8.25 -3.29 14.92
CA SER A 23 -9.10 -4.19 15.69
C SER A 23 -8.63 -4.14 17.14
N LEU A 24 -9.42 -3.47 17.99
CA LEU A 24 -9.28 -3.52 19.43
C LEU A 24 -9.77 -4.91 19.89
N ASP A 25 -8.98 -5.94 19.60
CA ASP A 25 -9.26 -7.31 20.04
C ASP A 25 -8.28 -7.75 21.15
N HIS A 26 -8.01 -6.82 22.07
CA HIS A 26 -7.38 -7.12 23.35
C HIS A 26 -8.35 -6.78 24.48
N GLY A 27 -9.03 -7.84 24.97
CA GLY A 27 -9.36 -7.94 26.38
C GLY A 27 -10.71 -7.36 26.82
N LEU A 28 -11.83 -7.89 26.29
CA LEU A 28 -13.09 -7.89 27.03
C LEU A 28 -13.72 -9.28 26.99
N LYS A 29 -13.09 -10.23 27.68
CA LYS A 29 -13.80 -11.40 28.22
C LYS A 29 -14.70 -10.90 29.35
N ARG A 30 -15.93 -10.48 29.04
CA ARG A 30 -17.02 -10.47 30.04
C ARG A 30 -17.88 -11.72 29.84
N PHE A 31 -17.55 -12.70 30.66
CA PHE A 31 -18.44 -13.66 31.32
C PHE A 31 -19.93 -13.55 30.94
N ASN A 32 -20.44 -14.55 30.22
CA ASN A 32 -21.58 -15.34 30.69
C ASN A 32 -21.73 -16.62 29.86
N ARG A 33 -21.24 -17.75 30.37
CA ARG A 33 -21.74 -19.08 29.99
C ARG A 33 -21.85 -19.92 31.27
N PRO A 34 -22.99 -20.59 31.51
CA PRO A 34 -23.17 -21.43 32.68
C PRO A 34 -22.28 -22.68 32.60
N ILE A 35 -21.93 -23.11 33.80
CA ILE A 35 -21.00 -24.18 34.18
C ILE A 35 -21.59 -25.53 33.76
N LEU A 36 -20.83 -26.35 33.01
CA LEU A 36 -21.17 -27.77 32.82
C LEU A 36 -20.72 -28.56 34.06
N PRO A 37 -21.52 -29.49 34.60
CA PRO A 37 -21.04 -30.36 35.65
C PRO A 37 -20.11 -31.42 35.05
N LEU A 38 -19.04 -31.63 35.80
CA LEU A 38 -18.07 -32.70 35.70
C LEU A 38 -18.78 -34.00 36.13
N ASP A 39 -18.91 -34.98 35.25
CA ASP A 39 -19.03 -36.36 35.71
C ASP A 39 -18.42 -37.36 34.71
N MET A 40 -17.49 -38.13 35.28
CA MET A 40 -17.19 -39.55 35.07
C MET A 40 -17.28 -40.13 33.65
N ALA A 41 -16.19 -40.55 33.02
CA ALA A 41 -15.30 -41.69 33.34
C ALA A 41 -15.65 -42.97 32.55
N ALA A 42 -14.56 -43.63 32.17
CA ALA A 42 -14.39 -45.07 31.98
C ALA A 42 -14.46 -45.68 30.57
N SER A 43 -13.41 -46.47 30.35
CA SER A 43 -13.32 -47.69 29.54
C SER A 43 -13.13 -47.53 28.04
N PHE A 44 -11.91 -47.76 27.54
CA PHE A 44 -11.23 -49.04 27.27
C PHE A 44 -11.47 -49.52 25.84
N CYS A 45 -10.35 -49.86 25.20
CA CYS A 45 -10.19 -50.26 23.80
C CYS A 45 -11.12 -51.40 23.34
N LEU A 46 -11.51 -51.35 22.06
CA LEU A 46 -11.44 -52.40 21.02
C LEU A 46 -12.67 -52.32 20.07
N GLY A 47 -12.45 -52.21 18.75
CA GLY A 47 -13.45 -52.64 17.74
C GLY A 47 -13.63 -51.80 16.46
N SER A 48 -12.95 -52.21 15.39
CA SER A 48 -13.24 -52.06 13.94
C SER A 48 -13.28 -50.65 13.26
N PRO A 49 -12.76 -50.52 12.01
CA PRO A 49 -12.89 -49.31 11.22
C PRO A 49 -14.08 -49.44 10.27
N THR A 50 -15.20 -48.77 10.56
CA THR A 50 -16.25 -48.61 9.55
C THR A 50 -16.83 -47.20 9.60
N THR A 51 -16.36 -46.40 8.65
CA THR A 51 -17.14 -45.40 7.91
C THR A 51 -18.08 -44.50 8.73
N LEU A 52 -17.51 -43.50 9.40
CA LEU A 52 -18.22 -42.26 9.65
C LEU A 52 -17.46 -41.12 8.96
N THR A 53 -17.79 -40.89 7.68
CA THR A 53 -17.49 -39.63 7.01
C THR A 53 -18.23 -38.52 7.76
N SER A 54 -17.56 -37.94 8.75
CA SER A 54 -18.04 -36.73 9.40
C SER A 54 -17.99 -35.63 8.34
N LYS A 55 -19.18 -35.25 7.87
CA LYS A 55 -19.44 -33.94 7.27
C LYS A 55 -19.07 -32.89 8.31
N ILE A 56 -17.78 -32.60 8.46
CA ILE A 56 -17.33 -31.34 9.03
C ILE A 56 -17.78 -30.30 8.01
N CYS A 57 -18.87 -29.63 8.36
CA CYS A 57 -19.42 -28.52 7.65
C CYS A 57 -18.29 -27.51 7.42
N ARG A 58 -17.82 -27.37 6.16
CA ARG A 58 -16.82 -26.38 5.72
C ARG A 58 -17.22 -24.93 6.01
N LYS A 59 -18.37 -24.70 6.64
CA LYS A 59 -18.92 -23.39 6.97
C LYS A 59 -18.30 -22.75 8.22
N CYS A 60 -17.50 -23.49 9.00
CA CYS A 60 -16.86 -22.98 10.22
C CYS A 60 -15.34 -22.75 10.11
N LEU A 61 -14.74 -22.94 8.93
CA LEU A 61 -13.29 -22.75 8.70
C LEU A 61 -12.97 -21.62 7.72
N ASN A 62 -13.88 -20.66 7.54
CA ASN A 62 -13.51 -19.34 7.01
C ASN A 62 -12.97 -18.45 8.14
N MET A 63 -11.97 -18.96 8.86
CA MET A 63 -11.08 -18.08 9.62
C MET A 63 -10.01 -17.62 8.65
N SER A 64 -10.39 -16.70 7.76
CA SER A 64 -9.42 -15.82 7.12
C SER A 64 -8.83 -14.99 8.24
N ILE A 65 -7.74 -15.46 8.85
CA ILE A 65 -6.92 -14.62 9.71
C ILE A 65 -6.35 -13.56 8.77
N SER A 66 -7.07 -12.46 8.65
CA SER A 66 -6.59 -11.27 7.95
C SER A 66 -5.49 -10.70 8.84
N PHE A 67 -4.24 -11.07 8.58
CA PHE A 67 -3.06 -10.45 9.20
C PHE A 67 -2.83 -9.02 8.65
N GLY A 68 -3.91 -8.27 8.49
CA GLY A 68 -3.95 -6.98 7.82
C GLY A 68 -4.80 -5.98 8.57
N TYR A 69 -4.55 -4.71 8.28
CA TYR A 69 -5.33 -3.60 8.79
C TYR A 69 -6.61 -3.46 7.97
N ASP A 70 -7.78 -3.52 8.62
CA ASP A 70 -9.05 -3.21 7.96
C ASP A 70 -9.08 -1.73 7.58
N LYS A 71 -9.43 -1.47 6.32
CA LYS A 71 -9.51 -0.13 5.75
C LYS A 71 -10.90 0.45 5.99
N PHE A 72 -10.95 1.65 6.55
CA PHE A 72 -12.18 2.43 6.67
C PHE A 72 -12.48 3.10 5.33
N LEU A 73 -13.39 2.49 4.56
CA LEU A 73 -13.77 2.92 3.21
C LEU A 73 -15.23 3.39 3.17
N ASP A 74 -15.54 4.28 2.23
CA ASP A 74 -16.91 4.70 1.93
C ASP A 74 -17.65 3.66 1.09
N ASN A 75 -18.93 3.91 0.79
CA ASN A 75 -19.76 3.03 -0.04
C ASN A 75 -19.28 2.88 -1.50
N LYS A 76 -18.34 3.72 -1.95
CA LYS A 76 -17.73 3.71 -3.28
C LYS A 76 -16.34 3.08 -3.28
N GLY A 77 -15.83 2.67 -2.11
CA GLY A 77 -14.52 2.07 -1.94
C GLY A 77 -13.36 3.07 -1.83
N TYR A 78 -13.63 4.36 -1.64
CA TYR A 78 -12.62 5.37 -1.34
C TYR A 78 -12.33 5.44 0.16
N PRO A 79 -11.17 5.96 0.59
CA PRO A 79 -10.93 6.19 2.02
C PRO A 79 -12.00 7.11 2.61
N ALA A 80 -12.62 6.68 3.72
CA ALA A 80 -13.71 7.41 4.40
C ALA A 80 -13.18 8.57 5.28
N ILE A 81 -12.21 9.31 4.73
CA ILE A 81 -11.60 10.50 5.33
C ILE A 81 -11.43 11.56 4.23
N THR A 82 -11.41 12.83 4.60
CA THR A 82 -11.26 13.92 3.63
C THR A 82 -9.93 13.81 2.88
N PRO A 83 -9.89 13.90 1.53
CA PRO A 83 -8.65 13.96 0.76
C PRO A 83 -7.80 15.19 1.13
N PRO A 84 -6.48 15.21 0.82
CA PRO A 84 -5.77 14.24 0.00
C PRO A 84 -5.41 12.94 0.73
N TRP A 85 -5.49 11.81 0.04
CA TRP A 85 -5.19 10.48 0.58
C TRP A 85 -3.73 10.05 0.44
N GLY A 86 -3.02 10.68 -0.49
CA GLY A 86 -1.59 10.46 -0.72
C GLY A 86 -0.90 11.76 -1.10
N THR A 87 0.24 12.01 -0.47
CA THR A 87 1.06 13.19 -0.73
C THR A 87 2.54 12.82 -0.78
N LEU A 88 3.29 13.58 -1.58
CA LEU A 88 4.73 13.59 -1.64
C LEU A 88 5.22 14.87 -0.95
N THR A 89 6.01 14.72 0.12
CA THR A 89 6.50 15.81 0.94
C THR A 89 8.02 15.83 0.95
N ALA A 90 8.62 17.01 0.79
CA ALA A 90 10.04 17.21 1.02
C ALA A 90 10.27 17.91 2.37
N ILE A 91 11.22 17.39 3.14
CA ILE A 91 11.61 17.90 4.44
C ILE A 91 13.11 18.20 4.43
N ASP A 92 13.48 19.37 4.93
CA ASP A 92 14.88 19.71 5.21
C ASP A 92 15.31 19.01 6.50
N MET A 93 16.37 18.22 6.43
CA MET A 93 16.84 17.38 7.54
C MET A 93 17.67 18.14 8.58
N ASN A 94 18.17 19.32 8.25
CA ASN A 94 18.90 20.14 9.22
C ASN A 94 17.92 20.86 10.15
N THR A 95 16.76 21.25 9.62
CA THR A 95 15.79 22.10 10.31
C THR A 95 14.49 21.40 10.67
N GLY A 96 14.21 20.25 10.07
CA GLY A 96 12.94 19.54 10.18
C GLY A 96 11.78 20.23 9.45
N LYS A 97 12.03 21.31 8.70
CA LYS A 97 10.98 22.09 8.04
C LYS A 97 10.50 21.44 6.76
N HIS A 98 9.20 21.55 6.51
CA HIS A 98 8.60 21.14 5.24
C HIS A 98 8.98 22.17 4.16
N LEU A 99 9.62 21.71 3.09
CA LEU A 99 10.00 22.56 1.96
C LEU A 99 8.84 22.70 0.97
N TRP A 100 8.19 21.58 0.67
CA TRP A 100 7.02 21.55 -0.19
C TRP A 100 6.20 20.28 0.04
N ASN A 101 4.94 20.34 -0.36
CA ASN A 101 4.00 19.22 -0.32
C ASN A 101 3.19 19.19 -1.63
N ARG A 102 3.05 18.01 -2.22
CA ARG A 102 2.26 17.77 -3.44
C ARG A 102 1.34 16.60 -3.24
N VAL A 103 0.13 16.70 -3.80
CA VAL A 103 -0.78 15.57 -3.89
C VAL A 103 -0.19 14.54 -4.86
N LEU A 104 -0.19 13.27 -4.45
CA LEU A 104 0.43 12.19 -5.20
C LEU A 104 -0.61 11.16 -5.65
N GLY A 105 -0.85 11.15 -6.96
CA GLY A 105 -1.77 10.27 -7.65
C GLY A 105 -3.18 10.83 -7.76
N GLU A 106 -3.96 10.22 -8.65
CA GLU A 106 -5.27 10.74 -9.01
C GLU A 106 -6.27 9.63 -9.35
N PHE A 107 -7.54 9.85 -9.02
CA PHE A 107 -8.64 9.00 -9.50
C PHE A 107 -9.26 9.68 -10.72
N LYS A 108 -8.97 9.19 -11.93
CA LYS A 108 -9.43 9.76 -13.21
C LYS A 108 -10.96 9.98 -13.21
N GLU A 109 -11.72 9.12 -12.53
CA GLU A 109 -13.17 9.19 -12.37
C GLU A 109 -13.65 10.33 -11.47
N LEU A 110 -12.86 10.75 -10.47
CA LEU A 110 -13.17 11.89 -9.60
C LEU A 110 -12.80 13.20 -10.29
N SER A 111 -11.67 13.23 -10.99
CA SER A 111 -11.22 14.39 -11.75
C SER A 111 -12.15 14.71 -12.89
N ARG A 112 -12.70 13.69 -13.56
CA ARG A 112 -13.73 13.87 -14.60
C ARG A 112 -15.01 14.52 -14.05
N LYS A 113 -15.26 14.43 -12.74
CA LYS A 113 -16.40 15.08 -12.06
C LYS A 113 -16.06 16.49 -11.56
N GLY A 114 -14.89 17.03 -11.92
CA GLY A 114 -14.43 18.35 -11.50
C GLY A 114 -13.91 18.40 -10.06
N ILE A 115 -13.65 17.26 -9.44
CA ILE A 115 -13.05 17.20 -8.11
C ILE A 115 -11.54 17.41 -8.25
N ALA A 116 -10.96 18.28 -7.42
CA ALA A 116 -9.52 18.52 -7.38
C ALA A 116 -8.74 17.22 -7.11
N PRO A 117 -7.44 17.13 -7.50
CA PRO A 117 -6.64 15.93 -7.29
C PRO A 117 -6.70 15.45 -5.84
N THR A 118 -7.21 14.24 -5.65
CA THR A 118 -7.51 13.68 -4.33
C THR A 118 -6.36 12.88 -3.74
N GLY A 119 -5.30 12.62 -4.51
CA GLY A 119 -4.28 11.66 -4.12
C GLY A 119 -4.79 10.24 -4.26
N THR A 120 -3.87 9.28 -4.24
CA THR A 120 -4.24 7.86 -4.11
C THR A 120 -3.59 7.28 -2.87
N GLU A 121 -4.06 6.13 -2.43
CA GLU A 121 -3.25 5.34 -1.50
C GLU A 121 -1.94 4.98 -2.19
N ASN A 122 -0.82 5.34 -1.56
CA ASN A 122 0.50 5.18 -2.16
C ASN A 122 1.26 4.00 -1.56
N TYR A 123 1.99 3.28 -2.41
CA TYR A 123 2.84 2.17 -2.00
C TYR A 123 4.13 2.12 -2.82
N GLY A 124 5.27 1.95 -2.15
CA GLY A 124 6.60 2.09 -2.76
C GLY A 124 7.30 3.36 -2.29
N GLY A 125 8.42 3.70 -2.92
CA GLY A 125 9.26 4.85 -2.59
C GLY A 125 9.74 5.64 -3.80
N PRO A 126 10.19 6.89 -3.63
CA PRO A 126 10.85 7.64 -4.68
C PRO A 126 12.35 7.32 -4.77
N THR A 127 12.95 7.65 -5.91
CA THR A 127 14.40 7.67 -6.12
C THR A 127 14.84 9.04 -6.58
N VAL A 128 15.93 9.55 -6.00
CA VAL A 128 16.42 10.91 -6.27
C VAL A 128 17.80 10.84 -6.90
N THR A 129 18.02 11.59 -7.97
CA THR A 129 19.31 11.66 -8.67
C THR A 129 20.08 12.92 -8.28
N ALA A 130 21.41 12.87 -8.46
CA ALA A 130 22.27 14.02 -8.26
C ALA A 130 21.87 15.21 -9.16
N GLY A 131 21.35 14.93 -10.36
CA GLY A 131 20.87 15.90 -11.34
C GLY A 131 19.62 16.69 -10.93
N GLY A 132 19.04 16.44 -9.75
CA GLY A 132 17.93 17.24 -9.24
C GLY A 132 16.54 16.66 -9.49
N LEU A 133 16.47 15.45 -10.04
CA LEU A 133 15.22 14.78 -10.37
C LEU A 133 14.81 13.79 -9.29
N LEU A 134 13.52 13.72 -9.01
CA LEU A 134 12.87 12.73 -8.16
C LEU A 134 11.91 11.90 -9.01
N PHE A 135 12.14 10.60 -9.06
CA PHE A 135 11.33 9.63 -9.80
C PHE A 135 10.45 8.81 -8.87
N ILE A 136 9.16 8.64 -9.19
CA ILE A 136 8.20 7.93 -8.36
C ILE A 136 7.03 7.36 -9.17
N ALA A 137 6.67 6.09 -8.92
CA ALA A 137 5.55 5.39 -9.55
C ALA A 137 4.42 4.99 -8.57
N ALA A 138 4.60 5.27 -7.28
CA ALA A 138 3.95 4.67 -6.12
C ALA A 138 2.42 4.86 -5.99
N THR A 139 1.70 5.15 -7.07
CA THR A 139 0.30 5.56 -7.12
C THR A 139 -0.60 4.49 -7.72
N LYS A 140 -1.87 4.50 -7.31
CA LYS A 140 -2.88 3.54 -7.83
C LYS A 140 -3.23 3.80 -9.30
N ASP A 141 -3.01 5.01 -9.78
CA ASP A 141 -3.29 5.42 -11.16
C ASP A 141 -2.34 4.86 -12.22
N GLY A 142 -1.29 4.14 -11.80
CA GLY A 142 -0.34 3.49 -12.71
C GLY A 142 0.60 4.45 -13.43
N MET A 143 0.74 5.68 -12.96
CA MET A 143 1.62 6.67 -13.59
C MET A 143 3.02 6.65 -12.99
N PHE A 144 4.04 6.80 -13.84
CA PHE A 144 5.41 7.07 -13.45
C PHE A 144 5.73 8.55 -13.64
N ARG A 145 6.27 9.20 -12.61
CA ARG A 145 6.42 10.65 -12.56
C ARG A 145 7.85 11.06 -12.21
N ALA A 146 8.28 12.18 -12.79
CA ALA A 146 9.50 12.88 -12.45
C ALA A 146 9.18 14.29 -11.94
N PHE A 147 9.70 14.62 -10.77
CA PHE A 147 9.56 15.91 -10.11
C PHE A 147 10.91 16.61 -9.98
N ASP A 148 10.89 17.94 -9.99
CA ASP A 148 12.00 18.75 -9.51
C ASP A 148 12.12 18.58 -7.98
N LYS A 149 13.29 18.14 -7.50
CA LYS A 149 13.48 17.81 -6.08
C LYS A 149 13.37 19.03 -5.14
N ASN A 150 13.64 20.24 -5.64
CA ASN A 150 13.71 21.44 -4.81
C ASN A 150 12.36 22.15 -4.71
N THR A 151 11.57 22.11 -5.79
CA THR A 151 10.29 22.83 -5.91
C THR A 151 9.07 21.92 -5.83
N GLY A 152 9.25 20.60 -6.03
CA GLY A 152 8.17 19.64 -6.17
C GLY A 152 7.33 19.87 -7.43
N LYS A 153 7.86 20.57 -8.45
CA LYS A 153 7.15 20.75 -9.72
C LYS A 153 7.18 19.45 -10.51
N LEU A 154 6.02 19.02 -11.02
CA LEU A 154 5.95 17.90 -11.96
C LEU A 154 6.61 18.32 -13.29
N LEU A 155 7.59 17.54 -13.73
CA LEU A 155 8.36 17.80 -14.95
C LEU A 155 7.98 16.87 -16.09
N TRP A 156 7.68 15.61 -15.76
CA TRP A 156 7.34 14.58 -16.73
C TRP A 156 6.52 13.47 -16.09
N GLU A 157 5.62 12.88 -16.85
CA GLU A 157 4.92 11.66 -16.44
C GLU A 157 4.54 10.77 -17.63
N THR A 158 4.34 9.49 -17.36
CA THR A 158 3.89 8.50 -18.35
C THR A 158 3.06 7.40 -17.70
N GLU A 159 2.20 6.74 -18.47
CA GLU A 159 1.41 5.60 -18.02
C GLU A 159 2.23 4.31 -18.11
N LEU A 160 2.24 3.53 -17.03
CA LEU A 160 2.91 2.22 -16.98
C LEU A 160 1.94 1.09 -17.40
N PRO A 161 2.45 -0.04 -17.91
CA PRO A 161 1.63 -1.20 -18.26
C PRO A 161 0.79 -1.77 -17.09
N ALA A 162 1.30 -1.60 -15.87
CA ALA A 162 0.69 -1.89 -14.58
C ALA A 162 1.30 -0.99 -13.49
N ALA A 163 0.61 -0.83 -12.35
CA ALA A 163 1.06 0.08 -11.31
C ALA A 163 2.44 -0.30 -10.72
N GLY A 164 3.34 0.68 -10.65
CA GLY A 164 4.70 0.52 -10.14
C GLY A 164 4.77 0.75 -8.64
N TYR A 165 4.65 -0.32 -7.84
CA TYR A 165 4.75 -0.24 -6.37
C TYR A 165 6.17 -0.48 -5.83
N ALA A 166 7.11 -0.77 -6.71
CA ALA A 166 8.52 -0.86 -6.37
C ALA A 166 9.17 0.54 -6.40
N THR A 167 10.19 0.74 -5.57
CA THR A 167 11.05 1.91 -5.68
C THR A 167 11.85 1.84 -6.99
N PRO A 168 11.80 2.85 -7.87
CA PRO A 168 12.57 2.87 -9.12
C PRO A 168 14.07 2.76 -8.84
N SER A 169 14.83 2.14 -9.73
CA SER A 169 16.30 2.07 -9.64
C SER A 169 16.93 2.82 -10.79
N THR A 170 18.14 3.35 -10.61
CA THR A 170 18.93 3.97 -11.68
C THR A 170 20.30 3.34 -11.77
N TYR A 171 20.81 3.19 -12.98
CA TYR A 171 22.14 2.64 -13.26
C TYR A 171 22.68 3.24 -14.56
N GLU A 172 23.96 3.02 -14.85
CA GLU A 172 24.61 3.47 -16.08
C GLU A 172 25.22 2.28 -16.82
N VAL A 173 25.07 2.26 -18.15
CA VAL A 173 25.75 1.32 -19.04
C VAL A 173 26.29 2.09 -20.23
N ASN A 174 27.58 1.92 -20.54
CA ASN A 174 28.25 2.56 -21.68
C ASN A 174 28.03 4.09 -21.73
N GLY A 175 28.11 4.78 -20.58
CA GLY A 175 27.91 6.23 -20.49
C GLY A 175 26.46 6.71 -20.61
N LYS A 176 25.49 5.79 -20.71
CA LYS A 176 24.06 6.11 -20.76
C LYS A 176 23.38 5.74 -19.45
N GLN A 177 22.75 6.72 -18.80
CA GLN A 177 21.98 6.53 -17.58
C GLN A 177 20.58 5.99 -17.90
N TYR A 178 20.16 4.99 -17.14
CA TYR A 178 18.83 4.39 -17.19
C TYR A 178 18.10 4.58 -15.86
N VAL A 179 16.78 4.70 -15.93
CA VAL A 179 15.88 4.62 -14.78
C VAL A 179 14.88 3.51 -15.04
N VAL A 180 14.75 2.56 -14.12
CA VAL A 180 13.96 1.34 -14.30
C VAL A 180 12.99 1.16 -13.16
N VAL A 181 11.77 0.74 -13.49
CA VAL A 181 10.71 0.45 -12.51
C VAL A 181 10.05 -0.88 -12.81
N ALA A 182 9.84 -1.69 -11.75
CA ALA A 182 9.07 -2.92 -11.83
C ALA A 182 7.57 -2.61 -11.78
N CYS A 183 6.83 -3.08 -12.78
CA CYS A 183 5.41 -2.86 -12.98
C CYS A 183 4.63 -4.13 -12.61
N GLY A 184 4.66 -4.50 -11.33
CA GLY A 184 3.97 -5.70 -10.82
C GLY A 184 2.46 -5.50 -10.60
N GLY A 185 2.04 -4.30 -10.23
CA GLY A 185 0.65 -4.01 -9.89
C GLY A 185 0.08 -4.94 -8.82
N GLY A 186 -1.22 -5.26 -8.93
CA GLY A 186 -1.93 -6.23 -8.08
C GLY A 186 -2.23 -5.76 -6.66
N LYS A 187 -1.32 -5.01 -6.03
CA LYS A 187 -1.59 -4.35 -4.75
C LYS A 187 -2.68 -3.29 -4.94
N LEU A 188 -3.45 -3.04 -3.89
CA LEU A 188 -4.56 -2.08 -3.88
C LEU A 188 -5.64 -2.34 -4.95
N GLY A 189 -5.69 -3.56 -5.49
CA GLY A 189 -6.64 -3.96 -6.53
C GLY A 189 -6.35 -3.41 -7.92
N THR A 190 -5.11 -2.97 -8.19
CA THR A 190 -4.72 -2.52 -9.55
C THR A 190 -4.47 -3.69 -10.50
N LYS A 191 -4.47 -3.39 -11.81
CA LYS A 191 -4.12 -4.33 -12.87
C LYS A 191 -2.78 -5.01 -12.53
N LYS A 192 -2.77 -6.34 -12.56
CA LYS A 192 -1.56 -7.15 -12.37
C LYS A 192 -0.67 -7.02 -13.60
N GLY A 193 0.63 -6.99 -13.39
CA GLY A 193 1.64 -6.99 -14.44
C GLY A 193 2.86 -7.79 -14.01
N ASP A 194 3.75 -8.03 -14.97
CA ASP A 194 5.04 -8.69 -14.75
C ASP A 194 6.04 -8.17 -15.78
N SER A 195 6.36 -6.88 -15.67
CA SER A 195 7.25 -6.22 -16.62
C SER A 195 8.14 -5.20 -15.94
N TYR A 196 9.36 -5.03 -16.43
CA TYR A 196 10.22 -3.90 -16.11
C TYR A 196 10.15 -2.88 -17.25
N VAL A 197 10.03 -1.61 -16.91
CA VAL A 197 10.09 -0.52 -17.90
C VAL A 197 11.32 0.32 -17.61
N ALA A 198 12.17 0.50 -18.62
CA ALA A 198 13.40 1.26 -18.55
C ALA A 198 13.30 2.52 -19.41
N PHE A 199 13.76 3.65 -18.85
CA PHE A 199 13.76 4.95 -19.49
C PHE A 199 15.18 5.49 -19.58
N ALA A 200 15.50 6.15 -20.67
CA ALA A 200 16.74 6.89 -20.87
C ALA A 200 16.53 7.98 -21.93
N LEU A 201 17.43 8.97 -21.98
CA LEU A 201 17.43 10.02 -23.01
C LEU A 201 17.93 9.51 -24.36
#